data_AF-A0A1I4GHS4-F1
#
_entry.id   AF-A0A1I4GHS4-F1
#
_cell.length_a   1.000
_cell.length_b   1.000
_cell.length_c   1.000
_cell.angle_alpha   90.00
_cell.angle_beta   90.00
_cell.angle_gamma   90.00
#
_symmetry.space_group_name_H-M   'P 1'
#
loop_
_entity.id
_entity.type
_entity.pdbx_description
1 polymer ?
#
loop_
_entity_poly.entity_id
_entity_poly.type
_entity_poly.pdbx_seq_one_letter_code
_entity_poly.pdbx_strand_id
1 'polypeptide(L)'
;MEIEVYKDVSKRQKTYWLNLTAKQWIFIALVFLLLGFGIVNTLALHWVNDNLYQPLSLILMIIVGLFTMLRIQGMPFERWAKLWLRKNTRIQRRIYKLDQKKGYNRNDFKPDKNEKEAV
;
A
#
# COMPACT_ATOMS: atom_id res chain seq x y z
N MET A 1 -16.02 15.70 19.59
CA MET A 1 -14.60 16.11 19.56
C MET A 1 -13.90 15.12 18.64
N GLU A 2 -13.70 15.49 17.38
CA GLU A 2 -12.93 14.67 16.43
C GLU A 2 -11.46 15.00 16.65
N ILE A 3 -10.69 14.04 17.15
CA ILE A 3 -9.25 14.19 17.31
C ILE A 3 -8.64 13.92 15.93
N GLU A 4 -8.39 14.98 15.17
CA GLU A 4 -7.62 14.91 13.94
C GLU A 4 -6.15 14.59 14.27
N VAL A 5 -5.80 13.32 14.26
CA VAL A 5 -4.40 12.89 14.40
C VAL A 5 -3.70 13.16 13.07
N TYR A 6 -3.01 14.29 12.97
CA TYR A 6 -2.15 14.63 11.85
C TYR A 6 -1.06 13.56 11.70
N LYS A 7 -1.22 12.73 10.67
CA LYS A 7 -0.27 11.67 10.33
C LYS A 7 1.04 12.31 9.85
N ASP A 8 2.01 12.36 10.74
CA ASP A 8 3.39 12.82 10.59
C ASP A 8 3.90 12.66 9.14
N VAL A 9 3.88 13.76 8.38
CA VAL A 9 4.09 13.77 6.93
C VAL A 9 5.57 13.57 6.59
N SER A 10 6.45 13.90 7.53
CA SER A 10 7.91 13.77 7.44
C SER A 10 8.37 12.33 7.15
N LYS A 11 7.69 11.33 7.72
CA LYS A 11 8.02 9.91 7.52
C LYS A 11 7.64 9.38 6.13
N ARG A 12 6.69 10.03 5.43
CA ARG A 12 6.35 9.66 4.04
C ARG A 12 7.49 9.98 3.09
N GLN A 13 8.09 11.18 3.17
CA GLN A 13 9.19 11.55 2.28
C GLN A 13 10.39 10.58 2.37
N LYS A 14 10.74 10.10 3.57
CA LYS A 14 11.79 9.07 3.71
C LYS A 14 11.47 7.73 3.04
N THR A 15 10.19 7.42 2.80
CA THR A 15 9.75 6.17 2.18
C THR A 15 9.71 6.25 0.66
N TYR A 16 9.66 7.46 0.09
CA TYR A 16 9.60 7.70 -1.35
C TYR A 16 10.93 8.30 -1.84
N TRP A 17 11.77 7.50 -2.48
CA TRP A 17 12.93 8.03 -3.19
C TRP A 17 12.45 8.65 -4.51
N LEU A 18 12.73 9.94 -4.73
CA LEU A 18 12.26 10.72 -5.88
C LEU A 18 10.73 10.69 -6.07
N ASN A 19 9.96 10.75 -4.97
CA ASN A 19 8.47 10.63 -4.97
C ASN A 19 7.92 9.31 -5.55
N LEU A 20 8.78 8.33 -5.82
CA LEU A 20 8.40 7.02 -6.31
C LEU A 20 8.50 5.98 -5.19
N THR A 21 7.52 5.08 -5.18
CA THR A 21 7.51 3.94 -4.26
C THR A 21 8.54 2.91 -4.72
N ALA A 22 9.17 2.17 -3.82
CA ALA A 22 10.10 1.07 -4.19
C ALA A 22 9.51 0.10 -5.24
N LYS A 23 8.21 -0.14 -5.20
CA LYS A 23 7.51 -0.97 -6.21
C LYS A 23 7.49 -0.37 -7.61
N GLN A 24 7.38 0.95 -7.71
CA GLN A 24 7.45 1.66 -8.99
C GLN A 24 8.87 1.63 -9.54
N TRP A 25 9.90 1.67 -8.68
CA TRP A 25 11.29 1.45 -9.09
C TRP A 25 11.53 0.04 -9.62
N ILE A 26 10.99 -0.98 -8.97
CA ILE A 26 11.05 -2.36 -9.47
C ILE A 26 10.36 -2.47 -10.83
N PHE A 27 9.20 -1.82 -11.00
CA PHE A 27 8.52 -1.79 -12.29
C PHE A 27 9.38 -1.11 -13.37
N ILE A 28 9.97 0.05 -13.07
CA ILE A 28 10.87 0.74 -14.00
C ILE A 28 12.05 -0.15 -14.39
N ALA A 29 12.69 -0.82 -13.43
CA ALA A 29 13.78 -1.75 -13.70
C ALA A 29 13.34 -2.92 -14.59
N LEU A 30 12.14 -3.47 -14.37
CA LEU A 30 11.57 -4.53 -15.19
C LEU A 30 11.34 -4.07 -16.64
N VAL A 31 10.82 -2.85 -16.83
CA VAL A 31 10.63 -2.28 -18.17
C VAL A 31 11.96 -2.15 -18.91
N PHE A 32 13.01 -1.64 -18.25
CA PHE A 32 14.34 -1.56 -18.84
C PHE A 32 14.91 -2.94 -19.21
N LEU A 33 14.70 -3.95 -18.36
CA LEU A 33 15.12 -5.33 -18.65
C LEU A 33 14.40 -5.91 -19.87
N LEU A 34 13.08 -5.75 -19.95
CA LEU A 34 12.29 -6.27 -21.08
C LEU A 34 12.63 -5.55 -22.39
N LEU A 35 12.84 -4.24 -22.36
CA LEU A 35 13.27 -3.51 -23.55
C LEU A 35 14.68 -3.91 -23.97
N GLY A 36 15.63 -3.96 -23.03
CA GLY A 36 17.00 -4.38 -23.30
C GLY A 36 17.08 -5.80 -23.86
N PHE A 37 16.37 -6.75 -23.23
CA PHE A 37 16.29 -8.12 -23.71
C PHE A 37 15.63 -8.19 -25.09
N GLY A 38 14.57 -7.43 -25.34
CA GLY A 38 13.91 -7.37 -26.64
C GLY A 38 14.83 -6.88 -27.75
N ILE A 39 15.62 -5.83 -27.49
CA ILE A 39 16.61 -5.28 -28.44
C ILE A 39 17.71 -6.31 -28.74
N VAL A 40 18.26 -6.95 -27.71
CA VAL A 40 19.32 -7.96 -27.91
C VAL A 40 18.77 -9.20 -28.63
N ASN A 41 17.53 -9.59 -28.33
CA ASN A 41 16.86 -10.71 -28.98
C ASN A 41 16.62 -10.44 -30.47
N THR A 42 16.16 -9.24 -30.83
CA THR A 42 15.91 -8.84 -32.23
C THR A 42 17.20 -8.67 -33.04
N LEU A 43 18.28 -8.17 -32.43
CA LEU A 43 19.49 -7.79 -33.17
C LEU A 43 20.57 -8.87 -33.24
N ALA A 44 20.65 -9.78 -32.27
CA ALA A 44 21.81 -10.67 -32.14
C ALA A 44 21.45 -12.13 -31.90
N LEU A 45 20.50 -12.40 -31.01
CA LEU A 45 20.33 -13.75 -30.46
C LEU A 45 19.20 -14.55 -31.11
N HIS A 46 18.11 -13.90 -31.53
CA HIS A 46 16.89 -14.54 -32.03
C HIS A 46 16.42 -15.75 -31.20
N TRP A 47 16.63 -15.71 -29.87
CA TRP A 47 16.30 -16.80 -28.95
C TRP A 47 14.80 -17.04 -28.85
N VAL A 48 14.01 -15.98 -28.98
CA VAL A 48 12.55 -16.01 -28.91
C VAL A 48 11.97 -15.36 -30.14
N ASN A 49 10.89 -15.91 -30.68
CA ASN A 49 10.17 -15.30 -31.79
C ASN A 49 9.60 -13.94 -31.34
N ASP A 50 9.92 -12.87 -32.08
CA ASP A 50 9.51 -11.51 -31.75
C ASP A 50 7.98 -11.33 -31.74
N ASN A 51 7.28 -12.04 -32.63
CA ASN A 51 5.81 -12.04 -32.69
C ASN A 51 5.18 -12.63 -31.43
N LEU A 52 5.92 -13.43 -30.67
CA LEU A 52 5.49 -13.97 -29.39
C LEU A 52 6.00 -13.12 -28.22
N TYR A 53 7.24 -12.65 -28.31
CA TYR A 53 7.88 -11.85 -27.26
C TYR A 53 7.20 -10.50 -27.03
N GLN A 54 6.91 -9.75 -28.10
CA GLN A 54 6.32 -8.41 -28.01
C GLN A 54 4.94 -8.39 -27.32
N PRO A 55 3.93 -9.19 -27.75
CA PRO A 55 2.64 -9.16 -27.08
C PRO A 55 2.72 -9.64 -25.63
N LEU A 56 3.57 -10.64 -25.36
CA LEU A 56 3.66 -11.25 -24.03
C LEU A 56 4.37 -10.34 -23.03
N SER A 57 5.44 -9.65 -23.44
CA SER A 57 6.10 -8.62 -22.64
C SER A 57 5.19 -7.43 -22.37
N LEU A 58 4.37 -7.02 -23.35
CA LEU A 58 3.41 -5.94 -23.21
C LEU A 58 2.29 -6.30 -22.20
N ILE A 59 1.72 -7.51 -22.30
CA ILE A 59 0.74 -8.02 -21.33
C ILE A 59 1.33 -8.05 -19.93
N LEU A 60 2.56 -8.55 -19.79
CA LEU A 60 3.25 -8.59 -18.50
C LEU A 60 3.45 -7.17 -17.92
N MET A 61 3.88 -6.22 -18.75
CA MET A 61 4.02 -4.82 -18.36
C MET A 61 2.70 -4.21 -17.89
N ILE A 62 1.59 -4.47 -18.59
CA ILE A 62 0.27 -3.98 -18.18
C ILE A 62 -0.11 -4.56 -16.81
N ILE A 63 0.02 -5.87 -16.61
CA ILE A 63 -0.37 -6.52 -15.36
C ILE A 63 0.44 -5.98 -14.18
N VAL A 64 1.77 -5.91 -14.32
CA VAL A 64 2.66 -5.43 -13.25
C VAL A 64 2.48 -3.92 -13.04
N GLY A 65 2.29 -3.15 -14.12
CA GLY A 65 2.01 -1.72 -14.06
C GLY A 65 0.73 -1.42 -13.29
N LEU A 66 -0.36 -2.15 -13.58
CA LEU A 66 -1.60 -2.07 -12.81
C LEU A 66 -1.35 -2.44 -11.35
N PHE A 67 -0.65 -3.53 -11.05
CA PHE A 67 -0.38 -3.91 -9.66
C PHE A 67 0.41 -2.86 -8.86
N THR A 68 1.37 -2.20 -9.50
CA THR A 68 2.28 -1.26 -8.84
C THR A 68 1.72 0.16 -8.75
N MET A 69 0.89 0.58 -9.72
CA MET A 69 0.37 1.95 -9.81
C MET A 69 -1.08 2.08 -9.37
N LEU A 70 -1.89 1.02 -9.45
CA LEU A 70 -3.33 1.11 -9.21
C LEU A 70 -3.62 1.30 -7.72
N ARG A 71 -4.32 2.40 -7.43
CA ARG A 71 -4.83 2.72 -6.10
C ARG A 71 -6.35 2.72 -6.14
N ILE A 72 -6.97 1.88 -5.33
CA ILE A 72 -8.43 1.84 -5.18
C ILE A 72 -8.76 2.58 -3.89
N GLN A 73 -9.60 3.63 -3.98
CA GLN A 73 -10.01 4.44 -2.83
C GLN A 73 -8.83 5.00 -2.03
N GLY A 74 -7.77 5.45 -2.72
CA GLY A 74 -6.56 5.98 -2.10
C GLY A 74 -5.64 4.95 -1.45
N MET A 75 -5.98 3.65 -1.49
CA MET A 75 -5.18 2.55 -0.97
C MET A 75 -4.49 1.77 -2.10
N PRO A 76 -3.25 1.28 -1.88
CA PRO A 76 -2.60 0.40 -2.85
C PRO A 76 -3.41 -0.88 -3.06
N PHE A 77 -3.45 -1.38 -4.30
CA PHE A 77 -4.27 -2.51 -4.72
C PHE A 77 -4.16 -3.73 -3.79
N GLU A 78 -2.94 -4.13 -3.39
CA GLU A 78 -2.74 -5.23 -2.45
C GLU A 78 -3.49 -5.07 -1.12
N ARG A 79 -3.48 -3.85 -0.58
CA ARG A 79 -4.15 -3.56 0.69
C ARG A 79 -5.66 -3.61 0.50
N TRP A 80 -6.16 -3.07 -0.60
CA TRP A 80 -7.56 -3.16 -0.96
C TRP A 80 -8.00 -4.61 -1.16
N ALA A 81 -7.28 -5.39 -1.97
CA ALA A 81 -7.56 -6.79 -2.25
C ALA A 81 -7.54 -7.63 -0.97
N LYS A 82 -6.57 -7.39 -0.07
CA LYS A 82 -6.51 -8.06 1.23
C LYS A 82 -7.70 -7.72 2.12
N LEU A 83 -8.15 -6.45 2.13
CA LEU A 83 -9.33 -6.03 2.90
C LEU A 83 -10.62 -6.58 2.29
N TRP A 84 -10.73 -6.59 0.97
CA TRP A 84 -11.86 -7.16 0.23
C TRP A 84 -11.96 -8.66 0.47
N LEU A 85 -10.84 -9.39 0.36
CA LEU A 85 -10.77 -10.81 0.70
C LEU A 85 -11.16 -11.05 2.14
N ARG A 86 -10.64 -10.27 3.10
CA ARG A 86 -11.04 -10.38 4.52
C ARG A 86 -12.52 -10.10 4.74
N LYS A 87 -13.10 -9.14 4.02
CA LYS A 87 -14.54 -8.82 4.12
C LYS A 87 -15.40 -9.97 3.60
N ASN A 88 -14.99 -10.63 2.51
CA ASN A 88 -15.72 -11.74 1.91
C ASN A 88 -15.48 -13.07 2.63
N THR A 89 -14.30 -13.29 3.22
CA THR A 89 -13.95 -14.54 3.94
C THR A 89 -14.29 -14.49 5.43
N ARG A 90 -14.38 -13.31 6.06
CA ARG A 90 -14.99 -13.21 7.38
C ARG A 90 -16.49 -13.41 7.22
N ILE A 91 -16.91 -14.65 7.45
CA ILE A 91 -18.25 -14.96 8.00
C ILE A 91 -18.51 -13.88 9.05
N GLN A 92 -19.54 -13.06 8.84
CA GLN A 92 -19.97 -12.05 9.79
C GLN A 92 -20.40 -12.76 11.08
N ARG A 93 -19.46 -13.14 11.94
CA ARG A 93 -19.77 -13.37 13.34
C ARG A 93 -20.23 -12.00 13.82
N ARG A 94 -21.56 -11.81 13.91
CA ARG A 94 -22.18 -10.69 14.61
C ARG A 94 -21.64 -10.71 16.02
N ILE A 95 -20.50 -10.07 16.24
CA ILE A 95 -20.11 -9.74 17.59
C ILE A 95 -20.91 -8.47 17.87
N TYR A 96 -22.13 -8.66 18.37
CA TYR A 96 -22.75 -7.69 19.24
C TYR A 96 -21.80 -7.53 20.43
N LYS A 97 -20.70 -6.77 20.25
CA LYS A 97 -20.07 -6.14 21.38
C LYS A 97 -21.10 -5.10 21.79
N LEU A 98 -21.94 -5.46 22.76
CA LEU A 98 -22.50 -4.44 23.63
C LEU A 98 -21.30 -3.62 24.07
N ASP A 99 -21.17 -2.42 23.52
CA ASP A 99 -20.44 -1.35 24.17
C ASP A 99 -21.04 -1.28 25.56
N GLN A 100 -20.38 -1.93 26.52
CA GLN A 100 -20.58 -1.60 27.92
C GLN A 100 -20.15 -0.14 27.98
N LYS A 101 -21.15 0.76 27.94
CA LYS A 101 -20.99 2.17 28.26
C LYS A 101 -20.27 2.21 29.60
N LYS A 102 -18.96 2.40 29.59
CA LYS A 102 -18.22 2.81 30.79
C LYS A 102 -18.76 4.21 31.09
N GLY A 103 -19.66 4.29 32.07
CA GLY A 103 -20.04 5.57 32.65
C GLY A 103 -18.82 6.10 33.39
N TYR A 104 -18.15 7.08 32.80
CA TYR A 104 -17.11 7.82 33.49
C TYR A 104 -17.76 8.64 34.59
N ASN A 105 -17.29 8.47 35.83
CA ASN A 105 -17.78 9.25 36.95
C ASN A 105 -16.85 10.47 37.13
N ARG A 106 -17.37 11.58 37.67
CA ARG A 106 -16.62 12.85 37.85
C ARG A 106 -15.33 12.66 38.67
N ASN A 107 -15.26 11.59 39.45
CA ASN A 107 -14.11 11.21 40.27
C ASN A 107 -12.93 10.66 39.46
N ASP A 108 -13.15 10.18 38.23
CA ASP A 108 -12.11 9.63 37.36
C ASP A 108 -11.23 10.72 36.72
N PHE A 109 -11.64 11.99 36.83
CA PHE A 109 -10.94 13.16 36.29
C PHE A 109 -10.25 14.00 37.38
N LYS A 110 -10.06 13.46 38.58
CA LYS A 110 -9.28 14.18 39.59
C LYS A 110 -7.82 14.19 39.15
N PRO A 111 -7.20 15.37 38.93
CA PRO A 111 -5.79 15.46 38.65
C PRO A 111 -5.02 14.88 39.83
N ASP A 112 -4.05 14.02 39.54
CA ASP A 112 -3.20 13.44 40.57
C ASP A 112 -2.46 14.57 41.29
N LYS A 113 -2.45 14.53 42.62
CA LYS A 113 -1.96 15.64 43.46
C LYS A 113 -0.44 15.83 43.32
N ASN A 114 0.24 14.93 42.61
CA ASN A 114 1.69 14.87 42.42
C ASN A 114 2.22 15.66 41.22
N GLU A 115 1.36 16.28 40.38
CA GLU A 115 1.84 17.11 39.25
C GLU A 115 2.08 18.58 39.62
N LYS A 116 2.08 18.95 40.92
CA LYS A 116 2.30 20.34 41.37
C LYS A 116 3.73 20.65 41.86
N GLU A 117 4.71 19.78 41.64
CA GLU A 117 6.11 20.03 42.05
C GLU A 117 7.10 20.11 40.87
N ALA A 118 6.69 20.64 39.73
CA ALA A 118 7.60 20.94 38.63
C ALA A 118 7.25 22.27 37.92
N VAL A 119 7.17 23.36 38.68
CA VAL A 119 7.42 24.74 38.20
C VAL A 119 8.13 25.52 39.29
#